data_AF-A0A0Q9AEW3-F1
#
_entry.id   AF-A0A0Q9AEW3-F1
#
_cell.length_a   1.000
_cell.length_b   1.000
_cell.length_c   1.000
_cell.angle_alpha   90.00
_cell.angle_beta   90.00
_cell.angle_gamma   90.00
#
_symmetry.space_group_name_H-M   'P 1'
#
loop_
_entity.id
_entity.type
_entity.pdbx_description
1 polymer ?
#
loop_
_entity_poly.entity_id
_entity_poly.type
_entity_poly.pdbx_seq_one_letter_code
_entity_poly.pdbx_strand_id
1 'polypeptide(L)'
;MFADTAAIGAAGVELTRTAAEFAAIAAALPAAAGPCAEALGPVGSDFVSALASALHDAAHRVTSLGADLARAADTAARTAGTYVDAERRSIATLGG
;
A
#
# COMPACT_ATOMS: atom_id res chain seq x y z
N MET A 1 0.26 -27.58 7.97
CA MET A 1 0.20 -26.48 6.98
C MET A 1 -0.35 -25.16 7.55
N PHE A 2 -1.06 -25.20 8.69
CA PHE A 2 -1.55 -24.00 9.42
C PHE A 2 -0.52 -22.88 9.65
N ALA A 3 0.75 -23.22 9.87
CA ALA A 3 1.82 -22.22 10.07
C ALA A 3 2.05 -21.36 8.82
N ASP A 4 2.02 -21.95 7.63
CA ASP A 4 2.22 -21.22 6.37
C ASP A 4 1.00 -20.36 6.01
N THR A 5 -0.22 -20.84 6.29
CA THR A 5 -1.44 -20.04 6.10
C THR A 5 -1.52 -18.87 7.08
N ALA A 6 -1.06 -19.05 8.33
CA ALA A 6 -0.98 -17.96 9.30
C ALA A 6 0.08 -16.92 8.89
N ALA A 7 1.23 -17.36 8.36
CA ALA A 7 2.25 -16.48 7.83
C ALA A 7 1.76 -15.67 6.62
N ILE A 8 1.02 -16.29 5.68
CA ILE A 8 0.40 -15.60 4.54
C ILE A 8 -0.64 -14.56 5.01
N GLY A 9 -1.44 -14.90 6.02
CA GLY A 9 -2.39 -13.97 6.64
C GLY A 9 -1.71 -12.77 7.29
N ALA A 10 -0.64 -13.01 8.08
CA ALA A 10 0.14 -11.96 8.71
C ALA A 10 0.79 -11.03 7.67
N ALA A 11 1.36 -11.59 6.59
CA ALA A 11 1.90 -10.80 5.50
C ALA A 11 0.83 -9.90 4.84
N GLY A 12 -0.40 -10.38 4.66
CA GLY A 12 -1.51 -9.57 4.14
C GLY A 12 -1.88 -8.38 5.03
N VAL A 13 -1.86 -8.57 6.36
CA VAL A 13 -2.09 -7.47 7.32
C VAL A 13 -1.00 -6.42 7.23
N GLU A 14 0.27 -6.83 7.18
CA GLU A 14 1.41 -5.92 7.04
C GLU A 14 1.36 -5.13 5.73
N LEU A 15 1.06 -5.80 4.61
CA LEU A 15 0.89 -5.14 3.31
C LEU A 15 -0.25 -4.09 3.33
N THR A 16 -1.36 -4.38 4.01
CA THR A 16 -2.47 -3.44 4.17
C THR A 16 -2.07 -2.22 5.01
N ARG A 17 -1.35 -2.44 6.11
CA ARG A 17 -0.79 -1.37 6.95
C ARG A 17 0.14 -0.47 6.13
N THR A 18 1.09 -1.07 5.40
CA THR A 18 2.02 -0.33 4.54
C THR A 18 1.30 0.43 3.42
N ALA A 19 0.23 -0.14 2.83
CA ALA A 19 -0.59 0.57 1.85
C ALA A 19 -1.24 1.85 2.43
N ALA A 20 -1.76 1.77 3.66
CA ALA A 20 -2.35 2.90 4.36
C ALA A 20 -1.31 3.99 4.68
N GLU A 21 -0.10 3.59 5.08
CA GLU A 21 1.02 4.51 5.32
C GLU A 21 1.40 5.27 4.04
N PHE A 22 1.50 4.58 2.91
CA PHE A 22 1.76 5.22 1.62
C PHE A 22 0.64 6.18 1.21
N ALA A 23 -0.62 5.83 1.43
CA ALA A 23 -1.74 6.75 1.17
C ALA A 23 -1.64 8.03 2.02
N ALA A 24 -1.28 7.92 3.29
CA ALA A 24 -1.06 9.08 4.16
C ALA A 24 0.11 9.96 3.70
N ILE A 25 1.23 9.34 3.28
CA ILE A 25 2.39 10.05 2.72
C ILE A 25 2.02 10.78 1.43
N ALA A 26 1.29 10.12 0.52
CA ALA A 26 0.81 10.72 -0.72
C ALA A 26 -0.09 11.95 -0.46
N ALA A 27 -0.95 11.89 0.55
CA ALA A 27 -1.80 13.01 0.93
C ALA A 27 -1.00 14.20 1.51
N ALA A 28 0.12 13.95 2.19
CA ALA A 28 0.94 14.98 2.81
C ALA A 28 1.94 15.65 1.84
N LEU A 29 2.42 14.92 0.83
CA LEU A 29 3.46 15.37 -0.12
C LEU A 29 3.18 16.74 -0.77
N PRO A 30 1.97 17.05 -1.27
CA PRO A 30 1.70 18.34 -1.90
C PRO A 30 1.90 19.56 -0.98
N ALA A 31 1.67 19.40 0.33
CA ALA A 31 1.83 20.49 1.30
C ALA A 31 3.30 20.90 1.50
N ALA A 32 4.26 20.05 1.12
CA ALA A 32 5.69 20.32 1.27
C ALA A 32 6.19 21.50 0.40
N ALA A 33 5.45 21.89 -0.63
CA ALA A 33 5.81 23.04 -1.48
C ALA A 33 5.56 24.39 -0.80
N GLY A 34 4.66 24.47 0.19
CA GLY A 34 4.25 25.72 0.84
C GLY A 34 5.42 26.51 1.44
N PRO A 35 6.27 25.91 2.30
CA PRO A 35 7.43 26.59 2.87
C PRO A 35 8.43 27.10 1.82
N CYS A 36 8.58 26.40 0.69
CA CYS A 36 9.45 26.83 -0.40
C CYS A 36 8.88 28.05 -1.14
N ALA A 37 7.55 28.11 -1.30
CA ALA A 37 6.87 29.25 -1.89
C ALA A 37 7.05 30.52 -1.04
N GLU A 38 6.94 30.39 0.29
CA GLU A 38 7.14 31.50 1.23
C GLU A 38 8.60 32.00 1.24
N ALA A 39 9.57 31.08 1.21
CA ALA A 39 10.98 31.44 1.29
C ALA A 39 11.55 32.08 0.01
N LEU A 40 11.13 31.59 -1.16
CA LEU A 40 11.66 32.06 -2.45
C LEU A 40 10.86 33.22 -3.04
N GLY A 41 9.61 33.41 -2.60
CA GLY A 41 8.73 34.45 -3.12
C GLY A 41 8.59 34.41 -4.64
N PRO A 42 8.40 35.56 -5.31
CA PRO A 42 8.16 35.62 -6.76
C PRO A 42 9.32 35.09 -7.62
N VAL A 43 10.56 35.19 -7.11
CA VAL A 43 11.79 34.83 -7.83
C VAL A 43 11.90 33.32 -8.03
N GLY A 44 11.32 32.52 -7.14
CA GLY A 44 11.32 31.06 -7.23
C GLY A 44 10.05 30.47 -7.81
N SER A 45 9.16 31.25 -8.42
CA SER A 45 7.84 30.78 -8.89
C SER A 45 7.93 29.57 -9.84
N ASP A 46 8.83 29.62 -10.82
CA ASP A 46 9.05 28.50 -11.76
C ASP A 46 9.60 27.25 -11.06
N PHE A 47 10.52 27.43 -10.11
CA PHE A 47 11.07 26.33 -9.31
C PHE A 47 9.99 25.69 -8.43
N VAL A 48 9.17 26.50 -7.76
CA VAL A 48 8.07 26.04 -6.91
C VAL A 48 7.01 25.33 -7.73
N SER A 49 6.73 25.79 -8.96
CA SER A 49 5.83 25.11 -9.89
C SER A 49 6.37 23.74 -10.32
N ALA A 50 7.66 23.66 -10.66
CA ALA A 50 8.31 22.39 -10.98
C ALA A 50 8.33 21.44 -9.77
N LEU A 51 8.61 21.96 -8.57
CA LEU A 51 8.58 21.21 -7.32
C LEU A 51 7.18 20.67 -7.02
N ALA A 52 6.13 21.50 -7.14
CA ALA A 52 4.76 21.08 -6.93
C ALA A 52 4.35 19.97 -7.91
N SER A 53 4.74 20.08 -9.17
CA SER A 53 4.50 19.04 -10.19
C SER A 53 5.21 17.74 -9.83
N ALA A 54 6.48 17.80 -9.43
CA ALA A 54 7.24 16.62 -9.00
C ALA A 54 6.64 15.96 -7.75
N LEU A 55 6.19 16.75 -6.78
CA LEU A 55 5.50 16.25 -5.57
C LEU A 55 4.17 15.58 -5.91
N HIS A 56 3.43 16.12 -6.89
CA HIS A 56 2.19 15.53 -7.38
C HIS A 56 2.45 14.17 -8.07
N ASP A 57 3.45 14.10 -8.94
CA ASP A 57 3.85 12.86 -9.60
C ASP A 57 4.32 11.80 -8.59
N ALA A 58 5.08 12.22 -7.57
CA ALA A 58 5.49 11.35 -6.48
C ALA A 58 4.29 10.82 -5.68
N ALA A 59 3.32 11.68 -5.35
CA ALA A 59 2.10 11.29 -4.65
C ALA A 59 1.28 10.28 -5.46
N HIS A 60 1.17 10.44 -6.78
CA HIS A 60 0.51 9.47 -7.66
C HIS A 60 1.20 8.11 -7.66
N ARG A 61 2.54 8.09 -7.79
CA ARG A 61 3.32 6.84 -7.76
C ARG A 61 3.16 6.12 -6.42
N VAL A 62 3.22 6.87 -5.32
CA VAL A 62 3.04 6.34 -3.97
C VAL A 62 1.62 5.77 -3.78
N THR A 63 0.60 6.45 -4.29
CA THR A 63 -0.79 5.97 -4.26
C THR A 63 -0.96 4.68 -5.06
N SER A 64 -0.36 4.61 -6.26
CA SER A 64 -0.37 3.40 -7.08
C SER A 64 0.27 2.23 -6.36
N LEU A 65 1.43 2.46 -5.72
CA LEU A 65 2.12 1.44 -4.93
C LEU A 65 1.26 0.96 -3.76
N GLY A 66 0.59 1.87 -3.05
CA GLY A 66 -0.36 1.51 -2.00
C GLY A 66 -1.50 0.61 -2.52
N ALA A 67 -2.07 0.94 -3.69
CA ALA A 67 -3.08 0.11 -4.33
C ALA A 67 -2.55 -1.27 -4.76
N ASP A 68 -1.31 -1.37 -5.24
CA ASP A 68 -0.66 -2.64 -5.56
C ASP A 68 -0.48 -3.51 -4.30
N LEU A 69 -0.03 -2.92 -3.19
CA LEU A 69 0.13 -3.63 -1.91
C LEU A 69 -1.21 -4.10 -1.34
N ALA A 70 -2.27 -3.29 -1.44
CA ALA A 70 -3.62 -3.69 -1.03
C ALA A 70 -4.15 -4.87 -1.87
N ARG A 71 -3.90 -4.87 -3.19
CA ARG A 71 -4.24 -6.00 -4.06
C ARG A 71 -3.44 -7.26 -3.71
N ALA A 72 -2.17 -7.12 -3.37
CA ALA A 72 -1.34 -8.23 -2.93
C ALA A 72 -1.85 -8.81 -1.60
N ALA A 73 -2.25 -7.96 -0.65
CA ALA A 73 -2.85 -8.37 0.61
C ALA A 73 -4.16 -9.16 0.41
N ASP A 74 -5.06 -8.68 -0.45
CA ASP A 74 -6.31 -9.37 -0.78
C ASP A 74 -6.05 -10.74 -1.45
N THR A 75 -5.06 -10.81 -2.34
CA THR A 75 -4.65 -12.07 -2.97
C THR A 75 -4.10 -13.07 -1.95
N ALA A 76 -3.26 -12.60 -1.03
CA ALA A 76 -2.73 -13.42 0.07
C ALA A 76 -3.86 -13.95 0.97
N ALA A 77 -4.82 -13.09 1.35
CA ALA A 77 -5.98 -13.48 2.15
C ALA A 77 -6.85 -14.54 1.45
N ARG A 78 -7.16 -14.35 0.16
CA ARG A 78 -7.89 -15.34 -0.64
C ARG A 78 -7.14 -16.67 -0.73
N THR A 79 -5.84 -16.61 -0.96
CA THR A 79 -4.98 -17.81 -1.05
C THR A 79 -4.99 -18.59 0.27
N ALA A 80 -4.81 -17.91 1.41
CA ALA A 80 -4.88 -18.53 2.73
C ALA A 80 -6.26 -19.19 2.98
N GLY A 81 -7.35 -18.51 2.61
CA GLY A 81 -8.71 -19.07 2.69
C GLY A 81 -8.87 -20.35 1.87
N THR A 82 -8.41 -20.36 0.63
CA THR A 82 -8.50 -21.57 -0.23
C THR A 82 -7.72 -22.76 0.32
N TYR A 83 -6.57 -22.52 0.96
CA TYR A 83 -5.79 -23.59 1.60
C TYR A 83 -6.54 -24.17 2.81
N VAL A 84 -7.11 -23.32 3.67
CA VAL A 84 -7.91 -23.76 4.83
C VAL A 84 -9.12 -24.59 4.38
N ASP A 85 -9.81 -24.17 3.32
CA ASP A 85 -10.97 -24.90 2.79
C ASP A 85 -10.59 -26.23 2.11
N ALA A 86 -9.43 -26.30 1.43
CA ALA A 86 -8.90 -27.54 0.87
C ALA A 86 -8.49 -28.54 1.96
N GLU A 87 -7.89 -28.06 3.06
CA GLU A 87 -7.53 -28.88 4.21
C GLU A 87 -8.78 -29.45 4.90
N ARG A 88 -9.80 -28.62 5.15
CA ARG A 88 -11.08 -29.06 5.72
C ARG A 88 -11.75 -30.15 4.89
N ARG A 89 -11.77 -29.99 3.56
CA ARG A 89 -12.32 -31.02 2.65
C ARG A 89 -11.51 -32.31 2.72
N SER A 90 -10.19 -32.22 2.74
CA SER A 90 -9.31 -33.39 2.82
C SER A 90 -9.52 -34.19 4.11
N ILE A 91 -9.66 -33.51 5.25
CA ILE A 91 -9.99 -34.13 6.54
C ILE A 91 -11.36 -34.82 6.47
N ALA A 92 -12.37 -34.16 5.91
CA ALA A 92 -13.71 -34.73 5.78
C ALA A 92 -13.74 -35.97 4.86
N THR A 93 -12.90 -36.03 3.84
CA THR A 93 -12.82 -37.19 2.92
C THR A 93 -11.98 -38.36 3.43
N LEU A 94 -11.00 -38.10 4.31
CA LEU A 94 -10.07 -39.12 4.81
C LEU A 94 -10.43 -39.65 6.20
N GLY A 95 -11.23 -38.90 6.96
CA GLY A 95 -11.67 -39.25 8.32
C GLY A 95 -13.13 -39.71 8.41
N GLY A 96 -13.80 -39.93 7.27
CA GLY A 96 -15.18 -40.42 7.16
C GLY A 96 -15.26 -41.90 6.78
#